data_AF-A0A923PUT7-F1
#
_entry.id   AF-A0A923PUT7-F1
#
_cell.length_a   1.000
_cell.length_b   1.000
_cell.length_c   1.000
_cell.angle_alpha   90.00
_cell.angle_beta   90.00
_cell.angle_gamma   90.00
#
_symmetry.space_group_name_H-M   'P 1'
#
loop_
_entity.id
_entity.type
_entity.pdbx_description
1 polymer ?
#
loop_
_entity_poly.entity_id
_entity_poly.type
_entity_poly.pdbx_seq_one_letter_code
_entity_poly.pdbx_strand_id
1 'polypeptide(L)'
;MNARSKWWLSFSVSTVVLVGLTWQVQTYANLRESIAREQRRAHVLEQLQGERAKLLQVRSTLAADAKIRSVELQQALEKITALRQQVKQKSPRPDMRKNLVVGEDIPAREWHNAGRKTVAAALQTALWAGSGGEISTFAEMLHFADARTAASAQALFDTVPQSWRDQYGSPEKFIAFLAVSDVPLGSVEITQSSESGGSPFWDVKLILTQADGTRKNATLLFYRGKEGWDLVVTEGVIEKYASALRAPMSGGAEKP
;
A
#
# COMPACT_ATOMS: atom_id res chain seq x y z
N MET A 1 -21.30 72.12 83.51
CA MET A 1 -21.56 72.66 82.15
C MET A 1 -20.30 72.43 81.32
N ASN A 2 -20.37 71.56 80.31
CA ASN A 2 -19.23 70.87 79.70
C ASN A 2 -18.69 71.58 78.43
N ALA A 3 -17.39 71.89 78.43
CA ALA A 3 -16.66 72.56 77.35
C ALA A 3 -15.73 71.58 76.59
N ARG A 4 -16.30 70.58 75.90
CA ARG A 4 -15.51 69.56 75.16
C ARG A 4 -16.02 69.21 73.74
N SER A 5 -16.79 70.08 73.08
CA SER A 5 -17.54 69.73 71.85
C SER A 5 -17.29 70.65 70.63
N LYS A 6 -16.06 71.10 70.36
CA LYS A 6 -15.80 72.03 69.22
C LYS A 6 -14.58 71.72 68.34
N TRP A 7 -13.98 70.53 68.40
CA TRP A 7 -12.74 70.22 67.64
C TRP A 7 -12.87 69.24 66.46
N TRP A 8 -14.09 68.89 66.01
CA TRP A 8 -14.30 67.81 65.03
C TRP A 8 -14.68 68.23 63.61
N LEU A 9 -14.66 69.51 63.24
CA LEU A 9 -15.21 69.98 61.95
C LEU A 9 -14.16 70.38 60.88
N SER A 10 -12.86 70.29 61.15
CA SER A 10 -11.82 70.75 60.20
C SER A 10 -11.08 69.65 59.42
N PHE A 11 -11.39 68.36 59.64
CA PHE A 11 -10.67 67.23 59.00
C PHE A 11 -11.38 66.58 57.80
N SER A 12 -12.60 67.01 57.41
CA SER A 12 -13.40 66.29 56.39
C SER A 12 -13.13 66.64 54.92
N VAL A 13 -12.44 67.74 54.60
CA VAL A 13 -12.24 68.15 53.19
C VAL A 13 -10.99 67.50 52.56
N SER A 14 -9.94 67.22 53.35
CA SER A 14 -8.69 66.64 52.82
C SER A 14 -8.81 65.15 52.44
N THR A 15 -9.73 64.39 53.05
CA THR A 15 -9.93 62.96 52.76
C THR A 15 -10.61 62.72 51.41
N VAL A 16 -11.50 63.60 50.97
CA VAL A 16 -12.22 63.45 49.69
C VAL A 16 -11.26 63.62 48.49
N VAL A 17 -10.26 64.50 48.59
CA VAL A 17 -9.27 64.72 47.52
C VAL A 17 -8.31 63.53 47.37
N LEU A 18 -7.88 62.93 48.48
CA LEU A 18 -7.01 61.74 48.47
C LEU A 18 -7.71 60.51 47.86
N VAL A 19 -9.00 60.32 48.14
CA VAL A 19 -9.79 59.21 47.56
C VAL A 19 -10.02 59.40 46.05
N GLY A 20 -10.22 60.64 45.59
CA GLY A 20 -10.34 60.93 44.16
C GLY A 20 -9.05 60.64 43.38
N LEU A 21 -7.89 60.98 43.94
CA LEU A 21 -6.58 60.72 43.32
C LEU A 21 -6.25 59.23 43.24
N THR A 22 -6.53 58.45 44.29
CA THR A 22 -6.28 56.99 44.25
C THR A 22 -7.20 56.30 43.24
N TRP A 23 -8.46 56.72 43.14
CA TRP A 23 -9.39 56.19 42.12
C TRP A 23 -8.95 56.56 40.69
N GLN A 24 -8.42 57.76 40.49
CA GLN A 24 -7.89 58.19 39.20
C GLN A 24 -6.63 57.38 38.80
N VAL A 25 -5.72 57.12 39.74
CA VAL A 25 -4.55 56.27 39.49
C VAL A 25 -4.96 54.83 39.16
N GLN A 26 -5.95 54.29 39.87
CA GLN A 26 -6.47 52.93 39.62
C GLN A 26 -7.09 52.81 38.21
N THR A 27 -7.84 53.82 37.77
CA THR A 27 -8.47 53.83 36.44
C THR A 27 -7.43 53.95 35.32
N TYR A 28 -6.39 54.77 35.49
CA TYR A 28 -5.28 54.83 34.54
C TYR A 28 -4.48 53.52 34.45
N ALA A 29 -4.27 52.83 35.58
CA ALA A 29 -3.61 51.52 35.59
C ALA A 29 -4.43 50.48 34.81
N ASN A 30 -5.73 50.40 35.06
CA ASN A 30 -6.64 49.49 34.36
C ASN A 30 -6.69 49.77 32.85
N LEU A 31 -6.64 51.04 32.44
CA LEU A 31 -6.62 51.44 31.02
C LEU A 31 -5.32 51.02 30.32
N ARG A 32 -4.18 51.15 31.00
CA ARG A 32 -2.89 50.71 30.46
C ARG A 32 -2.86 49.19 30.27
N GLU A 33 -3.43 48.44 31.22
CA GLU A 33 -3.54 46.99 31.11
C GLU A 33 -4.46 46.55 29.97
N SER A 34 -5.58 47.25 29.71
CA SER A 34 -6.45 46.93 28.58
C SER A 34 -5.77 47.21 27.25
N ILE A 35 -5.09 48.36 27.10
CA ILE A 35 -4.32 48.69 25.89
C ILE A 35 -3.21 47.66 25.65
N ALA A 36 -2.45 47.29 26.69
CA ALA A 36 -1.40 46.27 26.58
C ALA A 36 -1.94 44.87 26.26
N ARG A 37 -3.18 44.55 26.65
CA ARG A 37 -3.86 43.30 26.26
C ARG A 37 -4.28 43.33 24.80
N GLU A 38 -4.87 44.44 24.33
CA GLU A 38 -5.30 44.56 22.94
C GLU A 38 -4.11 44.60 21.97
N GLN A 39 -3.02 45.28 22.32
CA GLN A 39 -1.78 45.25 21.52
C GLN A 39 -1.20 43.84 21.39
N ARG A 40 -1.22 43.05 22.49
CA ARG A 40 -0.79 41.64 22.44
C ARG A 40 -1.70 40.78 21.56
N ARG A 41 -3.02 41.00 21.62
CA ARG A 41 -3.98 40.30 20.75
C ARG A 41 -3.75 40.65 19.28
N ALA A 42 -3.54 41.93 18.97
CA ALA A 42 -3.26 42.37 17.60
C ALA A 42 -1.99 41.71 17.05
N HIS A 43 -0.92 41.66 17.85
CA HIS A 43 0.33 41.02 17.43
C HIS A 43 0.18 39.51 17.19
N VAL A 44 -0.57 38.81 18.05
CA VAL A 44 -0.87 37.37 17.85
C VAL A 44 -1.69 37.14 16.58
N LEU A 45 -2.65 38.02 16.28
CA LEU A 45 -3.45 37.90 15.06
C LEU A 45 -2.60 38.11 13.80
N GLU A 46 -1.70 39.09 13.80
CA GLU A 46 -0.75 39.30 12.70
C GLU A 46 0.17 38.09 12.51
N GLN A 47 0.68 37.52 13.60
CA GLN A 47 1.50 36.31 13.54
C GLN A 47 0.73 35.13 12.94
N LEU A 48 -0.50 34.89 13.39
CA LEU A 48 -1.36 33.81 12.87
C LEU A 48 -1.73 34.02 11.40
N GLN A 49 -1.97 35.26 10.97
CA GLN A 49 -2.21 35.58 9.56
C GLN A 49 -0.97 35.30 8.72
N GLY A 50 0.21 35.66 9.21
CA GLY A 50 1.49 35.34 8.56
C GLY A 50 1.75 33.84 8.45
N GLU A 51 1.50 33.08 9.51
CA GLU A 51 1.61 31.61 9.51
C GLU A 51 0.61 30.96 8.54
N ARG A 52 -0.65 31.43 8.51
CA ARG A 52 -1.65 30.94 7.57
C ARG A 52 -1.26 31.21 6.12
N ALA A 53 -0.69 32.39 5.82
CA ALA A 53 -0.19 32.72 4.49
C ALA A 53 0.94 31.77 4.07
N LYS A 54 1.89 31.47 4.97
CA LYS A 54 2.96 30.49 4.73
C LYS A 54 2.41 29.09 4.47
N LEU A 55 1.45 28.63 5.27
CA LEU A 55 0.81 27.32 5.09
C LEU A 55 0.07 27.20 3.76
N LEU A 56 -0.59 28.28 3.31
CA LEU A 56 -1.24 28.30 1.99
C LEU A 56 -0.23 28.22 0.85
N GLN A 57 0.92 28.89 0.96
CA GLN A 57 2.01 28.75 -0.01
C GLN A 57 2.52 27.31 -0.07
N VAL A 58 2.85 26.70 1.07
CA VAL A 58 3.33 25.29 1.12
C VAL A 58 2.29 24.33 0.56
N ARG A 59 1.01 24.54 0.86
CA ARG A 59 -0.07 23.70 0.30
C ARG A 59 -0.17 23.83 -1.22
N SER A 60 0.05 25.04 -1.76
CA SER A 60 0.03 25.28 -3.20
C SER A 60 1.20 24.62 -3.94
N THR A 61 2.40 24.63 -3.36
CA THR A 61 3.57 23.96 -3.94
C THR A 61 3.40 22.45 -3.93
N LEU A 62 2.95 21.88 -2.81
CA LEU A 62 2.65 20.45 -2.71
C LEU A 62 1.56 20.01 -3.70
N ALA A 63 0.54 20.84 -3.93
CA ALA A 63 -0.49 20.55 -4.91
C ALA A 63 0.04 20.58 -6.35
N ALA A 64 0.96 21.50 -6.66
CA ALA A 64 1.63 21.54 -7.96
C ALA A 64 2.50 20.30 -8.19
N ASP A 65 3.30 19.91 -7.21
CA ASP A 65 4.15 18.71 -7.27
C ASP A 65 3.34 17.43 -7.42
N ALA A 66 2.24 17.30 -6.67
CA ALA A 66 1.33 16.16 -6.79
C ALA A 66 0.72 16.07 -8.20
N LYS A 67 0.38 17.21 -8.81
CA LYS A 67 -0.13 17.25 -10.19
C LYS A 67 0.93 16.82 -11.19
N ILE A 68 2.18 17.28 -11.06
CA ILE A 68 3.29 16.86 -11.92
C ILE A 68 3.49 15.35 -11.85
N ARG A 69 3.61 14.79 -10.63
CA ARG A 69 3.76 13.33 -10.45
C ARG A 69 2.61 12.53 -11.05
N SER A 70 1.37 13.03 -10.95
CA SER A 70 0.21 12.34 -11.53
C SER A 70 0.28 12.25 -13.06
N VAL A 71 0.80 13.30 -13.72
CA VAL A 71 0.98 13.33 -15.19
C VAL A 71 2.10 12.37 -15.61
N GLU A 72 3.22 12.36 -14.89
CA GLU A 72 4.33 11.43 -15.17
C GLU A 72 3.89 9.97 -15.04
N LEU A 73 3.09 9.66 -14.00
CA LEU A 73 2.57 8.32 -13.76
C LEU A 73 1.60 7.88 -14.87
N GLN A 74 0.73 8.79 -15.34
CA GLN A 74 -0.13 8.54 -16.49
C GLN A 74 0.68 8.26 -17.77
N GLN A 75 1.70 9.07 -18.06
CA GLN A 75 2.56 8.87 -19.23
C GLN A 75 3.34 7.54 -19.16
N ALA A 76 3.81 7.14 -17.97
CA ALA A 76 4.47 5.87 -17.78
C ALA A 76 3.53 4.69 -18.06
N LEU A 77 2.29 4.75 -17.57
CA LEU A 77 1.27 3.73 -17.83
C LEU A 77 0.92 3.63 -19.32
N GLU A 78 0.76 4.76 -20.00
CA GLU A 78 0.52 4.79 -21.45
C GLU A 78 1.66 4.12 -22.23
N LYS A 79 2.92 4.45 -21.90
CA LYS A 79 4.11 3.83 -22.52
C LYS A 79 4.16 2.33 -22.30
N ILE A 80 3.90 1.86 -21.07
CA ILE A 80 3.85 0.42 -20.76
C ILE A 80 2.77 -0.27 -21.59
N THR A 81 1.61 0.35 -21.72
CA THR A 81 0.47 -0.21 -22.47
C THR A 81 0.78 -0.26 -23.97
N ALA A 82 1.38 0.78 -24.53
CA ALA A 82 1.81 0.83 -25.92
C ALA A 82 2.89 -0.22 -26.22
N LEU A 83 3.90 -0.37 -25.35
CA LEU A 83 4.94 -1.40 -25.48
C LEU A 83 4.35 -2.80 -25.45
N ARG A 84 3.40 -3.07 -24.54
CA ARG A 84 2.69 -4.36 -24.50
C ARG A 84 1.95 -4.66 -25.79
N GLN A 85 1.24 -3.69 -26.36
CA GLN A 85 0.55 -3.86 -27.64
C GLN A 85 1.55 -4.11 -28.78
N GLN A 86 2.67 -3.39 -28.80
CA GLN A 86 3.70 -3.56 -29.81
C GLN A 86 4.35 -4.95 -29.73
N VAL A 87 4.63 -5.48 -28.53
CA VAL A 87 5.13 -6.85 -28.33
C VAL A 87 4.11 -7.88 -28.82
N LYS A 88 2.82 -7.64 -28.55
CA LYS A 88 1.72 -8.51 -29.01
C LYS A 88 1.59 -8.53 -30.54
N GLN A 89 1.83 -7.40 -31.21
CA GLN A 89 1.75 -7.29 -32.68
C GLN A 89 3.02 -7.72 -33.41
N LYS A 90 4.20 -7.52 -32.80
CA LYS A 90 5.51 -7.79 -33.44
C LYS A 90 6.05 -9.19 -33.19
N SER A 91 5.21 -10.12 -32.71
CA SER A 91 5.59 -11.53 -32.55
C SER A 91 5.05 -12.38 -33.71
N PRO A 92 5.72 -12.43 -34.89
CA PRO A 92 5.54 -13.55 -35.79
C PRO A 92 6.16 -14.78 -35.13
N ARG A 93 5.38 -15.84 -34.89
CA ARG A 93 5.89 -17.08 -34.31
C ARG A 93 6.20 -18.10 -35.41
N PRO A 94 7.48 -18.48 -35.61
CA PRO A 94 7.80 -19.82 -36.05
C PRO A 94 7.44 -20.81 -34.93
N ASP A 95 6.96 -21.98 -35.32
CA ASP A 95 6.40 -23.05 -34.50
C ASP A 95 7.49 -23.86 -33.75
N MET A 96 8.39 -23.18 -33.03
CA MET A 96 9.44 -23.79 -32.19
C MET A 96 9.20 -23.51 -30.70
N ARG A 97 7.95 -23.64 -30.24
CA ARG A 97 7.66 -23.51 -28.81
C ARG A 97 7.97 -24.83 -28.12
N LYS A 98 8.94 -24.82 -27.21
CA LYS A 98 9.27 -26.00 -26.40
C LYS A 98 8.28 -26.13 -25.25
N ASN A 99 7.77 -27.35 -25.06
CA ASN A 99 7.04 -27.70 -23.84
C ASN A 99 8.04 -27.97 -22.71
N LEU A 100 7.61 -27.76 -21.46
CA LEU A 100 8.43 -28.14 -20.31
C LEU A 100 8.66 -29.66 -20.28
N VAL A 101 9.94 -30.06 -20.23
CA VAL A 101 10.39 -31.44 -20.09
C VAL A 101 11.26 -31.56 -18.83
N VAL A 102 11.20 -32.71 -18.17
CA VAL A 102 12.02 -32.99 -16.97
C VAL A 102 13.50 -32.95 -17.34
N GLY A 103 14.30 -32.23 -16.55
CA GLY A 103 15.74 -32.07 -16.73
C GLY A 103 16.19 -31.02 -17.75
N GLU A 104 15.26 -30.28 -18.37
CA GLU A 104 15.59 -29.14 -19.23
C GLU A 104 15.35 -27.82 -18.48
N ASP A 105 16.35 -26.94 -18.51
CA ASP A 105 16.24 -25.57 -17.98
C ASP A 105 15.65 -24.66 -19.06
N ILE A 106 14.44 -24.16 -18.83
CA ILE A 106 13.69 -23.37 -19.81
C ILE A 106 13.59 -21.91 -19.34
N PRO A 107 14.14 -20.94 -20.10
CA PRO A 107 14.14 -19.54 -19.70
C PRO A 107 12.74 -18.92 -19.81
N ALA A 108 12.47 -17.90 -18.99
CA ALA A 108 11.17 -17.25 -18.89
C ALA A 108 10.63 -16.72 -20.22
N ARG A 109 11.53 -16.27 -21.11
CA ARG A 109 11.20 -15.79 -22.46
C ARG A 109 10.58 -16.85 -23.37
N GLU A 110 10.77 -18.13 -23.07
CA GLU A 110 10.22 -19.26 -23.83
C GLU A 110 8.90 -19.77 -23.24
N TRP A 111 8.49 -19.27 -22.06
CA TRP A 111 7.20 -19.62 -21.49
C TRP A 111 6.05 -19.02 -22.30
N HIS A 112 4.96 -19.76 -22.35
CA HIS A 112 3.75 -19.37 -23.05
C HIS A 112 2.54 -20.11 -22.48
N ASN A 113 1.35 -19.68 -22.88
CA ASN A 113 0.13 -20.45 -22.64
C ASN A 113 0.16 -21.76 -23.43
N ALA A 114 0.40 -22.87 -22.72
CA ALA A 114 0.38 -24.24 -23.22
C ALA A 114 -0.95 -24.96 -22.93
N GLY A 115 -1.88 -24.29 -22.25
CA GLY A 115 -3.12 -24.87 -21.74
C GLY A 115 -2.93 -25.69 -20.46
N ARG A 116 -3.94 -26.48 -20.09
CA ARG A 116 -4.02 -27.18 -18.79
C ARG A 116 -4.25 -28.68 -18.90
N LYS A 117 -4.09 -29.26 -20.10
CA LYS A 117 -4.39 -30.68 -20.35
C LYS A 117 -3.39 -31.64 -19.69
N THR A 118 -2.15 -31.21 -19.50
CA THR A 118 -1.09 -31.95 -18.81
C THR A 118 -0.50 -31.10 -17.69
N VAL A 119 0.12 -31.73 -16.68
CA VAL A 119 0.76 -31.03 -15.57
C VAL A 119 1.86 -30.09 -16.07
N ALA A 120 2.68 -30.53 -17.02
CA ALA A 120 3.73 -29.70 -17.63
C ALA A 120 3.15 -28.49 -18.37
N ALA A 121 2.06 -28.66 -19.13
CA ALA A 121 1.40 -27.57 -19.81
C ALA A 121 0.78 -26.57 -18.81
N ALA A 122 0.15 -27.08 -17.75
CA ALA A 122 -0.41 -26.25 -16.70
C ALA A 122 0.69 -25.45 -15.98
N LEU A 123 1.81 -26.08 -15.63
CA LEU A 123 2.96 -25.38 -15.05
C LEU A 123 3.48 -24.28 -15.97
N GLN A 124 3.66 -24.56 -17.27
CA GLN A 124 4.15 -23.56 -18.22
C GLN A 124 3.17 -22.39 -18.36
N THR A 125 1.87 -22.67 -18.39
CA THR A 125 0.83 -21.66 -18.47
C THR A 125 0.77 -20.82 -17.18
N ALA A 126 0.92 -21.43 -16.00
CA ALA A 126 0.98 -20.73 -14.73
C ALA A 126 2.20 -19.80 -14.65
N LEU A 127 3.39 -20.27 -15.04
CA LEU A 127 4.60 -19.47 -15.06
C LEU A 127 4.53 -18.32 -16.07
N TRP A 128 4.01 -18.59 -17.27
CA TRP A 128 3.75 -17.55 -18.27
C TRP A 128 2.76 -16.50 -17.77
N ALA A 129 1.64 -16.93 -17.19
CA ALA A 129 0.60 -16.02 -16.71
C ALA A 129 1.11 -15.18 -15.53
N GLY A 130 1.83 -15.81 -14.59
CA GLY A 130 2.43 -15.13 -13.46
C GLY A 130 3.50 -14.11 -13.87
N SER A 131 4.49 -14.52 -14.67
CA SER A 131 5.57 -13.62 -15.12
C SER A 131 5.09 -12.51 -16.06
N GLY A 132 4.05 -12.78 -16.87
CA GLY A 132 3.43 -11.79 -17.75
C GLY A 132 2.46 -10.82 -17.05
N GLY A 133 2.08 -11.11 -15.80
CA GLY A 133 1.06 -10.36 -15.07
C GLY A 133 -0.38 -10.59 -15.59
N GLU A 134 -0.64 -11.74 -16.22
CA GLU A 134 -1.96 -12.16 -16.69
C GLU A 134 -2.78 -12.72 -15.51
N ILE A 135 -3.10 -11.86 -14.54
CA ILE A 135 -3.68 -12.22 -13.24
C ILE A 135 -4.97 -13.04 -13.38
N SER A 136 -5.84 -12.71 -14.34
CA SER A 136 -7.10 -13.45 -14.53
C SER A 136 -6.84 -14.88 -14.97
N THR A 137 -5.94 -15.08 -15.94
CA THR A 137 -5.54 -16.42 -16.38
C THR A 137 -4.90 -17.19 -15.24
N PHE A 138 -4.03 -16.54 -14.46
CA PHE A 138 -3.36 -17.21 -13.35
C PHE A 138 -4.35 -17.59 -12.23
N ALA A 139 -5.32 -16.73 -11.92
CA ALA A 139 -6.37 -16.99 -10.94
C ALA A 139 -7.26 -18.18 -11.32
N GLU A 140 -7.62 -18.30 -12.60
CA GLU A 140 -8.38 -19.45 -13.11
C GLU A 140 -7.63 -20.78 -12.92
N MET A 141 -6.30 -20.74 -12.80
CA MET A 141 -5.45 -21.89 -12.56
C MET A 141 -5.29 -22.28 -11.11
N LEU A 142 -5.81 -21.49 -10.16
CA LEU A 142 -5.67 -21.79 -8.74
C LEU A 142 -6.77 -22.73 -8.25
N HIS A 143 -6.38 -23.68 -7.41
CA HIS A 143 -7.29 -24.55 -6.68
C HIS A 143 -6.97 -24.46 -5.19
N PHE A 144 -7.93 -24.07 -4.35
CA PHE A 144 -7.73 -24.13 -2.91
C PHE A 144 -7.76 -25.58 -2.44
N ALA A 145 -6.77 -26.00 -1.66
CA ALA A 145 -6.62 -27.39 -1.22
C ALA A 145 -7.86 -27.96 -0.52
N ASP A 146 -8.57 -27.11 0.23
CA ASP A 146 -9.80 -27.46 0.94
C ASP A 146 -10.66 -26.21 1.22
N ALA A 147 -11.87 -26.43 1.74
CA ALA A 147 -12.82 -25.36 2.08
C ALA A 147 -12.29 -24.40 3.16
N ARG A 148 -11.42 -24.89 4.06
CA ARG A 148 -10.80 -24.06 5.10
C ARG A 148 -9.80 -23.09 4.48
N THR A 149 -8.99 -23.55 3.54
CA THR A 149 -8.04 -22.74 2.78
C THR A 149 -8.76 -21.67 1.97
N ALA A 150 -9.87 -22.02 1.31
CA ALA A 150 -10.73 -21.06 0.62
C ALA A 150 -11.31 -20.01 1.58
N ALA A 151 -11.80 -20.43 2.76
CA ALA A 151 -12.30 -19.51 3.77
C ALA A 151 -11.19 -18.57 4.31
N SER A 152 -9.97 -19.07 4.51
CA SER A 152 -8.82 -18.25 4.90
C SER A 152 -8.44 -17.23 3.82
N ALA A 153 -8.49 -17.62 2.54
CA ALA A 153 -8.26 -16.71 1.42
C ALA A 153 -9.33 -15.60 1.36
N GLN A 154 -10.60 -15.96 1.56
CA GLN A 154 -11.71 -15.00 1.64
C GLN A 154 -11.53 -14.04 2.82
N ALA A 155 -11.21 -14.56 4.02
CA ALA A 155 -10.97 -13.74 5.20
C ALA A 155 -9.82 -12.76 4.98
N LEU A 156 -8.73 -13.19 4.32
CA LEU A 156 -7.63 -12.31 3.95
C LEU A 156 -8.08 -11.22 2.97
N PHE A 157 -8.85 -11.58 1.95
CA PHE A 157 -9.40 -10.62 1.00
C PHE A 157 -10.34 -9.60 1.67
N ASP A 158 -11.13 -10.00 2.65
CA ASP A 158 -12.02 -9.09 3.38
C ASP A 158 -11.26 -8.08 4.25
N THR A 159 -9.98 -8.34 4.58
CA THR A 159 -9.16 -7.38 5.33
C THR A 159 -8.67 -6.19 4.49
N VAL A 160 -8.68 -6.28 3.16
CA VAL A 160 -8.14 -5.22 2.32
C VAL A 160 -9.16 -4.10 2.05
N PRO A 161 -8.71 -2.87 1.70
CA PRO A 161 -9.60 -1.75 1.40
C PRO A 161 -10.61 -2.08 0.30
N GLN A 162 -11.81 -1.46 0.36
CA GLN A 162 -12.89 -1.68 -0.62
C GLN A 162 -12.40 -1.48 -2.06
N SER A 163 -11.55 -0.48 -2.32
CA SER A 163 -11.01 -0.23 -3.67
C SER A 163 -10.23 -1.42 -4.25
N TRP A 164 -9.52 -2.18 -3.40
CA TRP A 164 -8.81 -3.39 -3.82
C TRP A 164 -9.78 -4.54 -4.04
N ARG A 165 -10.81 -4.67 -3.18
CA ARG A 165 -11.86 -5.66 -3.38
C ARG A 165 -12.62 -5.43 -4.67
N ASP A 166 -12.93 -4.18 -5.00
CA ASP A 166 -13.57 -3.80 -6.27
C ASP A 166 -12.66 -4.07 -7.48
N GLN A 167 -11.35 -3.83 -7.35
CA GLN A 167 -10.37 -4.05 -8.42
C GLN A 167 -10.20 -5.53 -8.77
N TYR A 168 -10.06 -6.40 -7.77
CA TYR A 168 -9.80 -7.83 -7.99
C TYR A 168 -11.08 -8.66 -8.10
N GLY A 169 -12.15 -8.27 -7.38
CA GLY A 169 -13.47 -8.89 -7.45
C GLY A 169 -13.61 -10.28 -6.81
N SER A 170 -12.51 -11.00 -6.56
CA SER A 170 -12.55 -12.32 -5.92
C SER A 170 -11.26 -12.62 -5.13
N PRO A 171 -11.32 -13.52 -4.12
CA PRO A 171 -10.14 -13.94 -3.38
C PRO A 171 -9.12 -14.65 -4.28
N GLU A 172 -9.53 -15.42 -5.29
CA GLU A 172 -8.61 -16.10 -6.22
C GLU A 172 -7.76 -15.10 -7.01
N LYS A 173 -8.40 -14.05 -7.55
CA LYS A 173 -7.69 -12.99 -8.28
C LYS A 173 -6.74 -12.22 -7.38
N PHE A 174 -7.12 -12.01 -6.12
CA PHE A 174 -6.27 -11.36 -5.14
C PHE A 174 -5.07 -12.24 -4.76
N ILE A 175 -5.27 -13.54 -4.51
CA ILE A 175 -4.18 -14.48 -4.24
C ILE A 175 -3.26 -14.62 -5.45
N ALA A 176 -3.81 -14.69 -6.67
CA ALA A 176 -3.03 -14.70 -7.89
C ALA A 176 -2.15 -13.45 -8.00
N PHE A 177 -2.69 -12.26 -7.71
CA PHE A 177 -1.91 -11.01 -7.67
C PHE A 177 -0.75 -11.08 -6.67
N LEU A 178 -0.97 -11.56 -5.45
CA LEU A 178 0.10 -11.72 -4.46
C LEU A 178 1.14 -12.78 -4.89
N ALA A 179 0.69 -13.84 -5.55
CA ALA A 179 1.56 -14.91 -6.02
C ALA A 179 2.44 -14.53 -7.21
N VAL A 180 2.09 -13.49 -8.00
CA VAL A 180 2.92 -13.01 -9.11
C VAL A 180 4.33 -12.66 -8.65
N SER A 181 4.50 -12.09 -7.44
CA SER A 181 5.85 -11.74 -6.93
C SER A 181 6.73 -12.95 -6.61
N ASP A 182 6.15 -14.14 -6.47
CA ASP A 182 6.89 -15.38 -6.22
C ASP A 182 7.31 -16.09 -7.51
N VAL A 183 6.78 -15.67 -8.67
CA VAL A 183 7.09 -16.30 -9.96
C VAL A 183 8.46 -15.81 -10.44
N PRO A 184 9.42 -16.69 -10.70
CA PRO A 184 10.74 -16.27 -11.15
C PRO A 184 10.68 -15.64 -12.53
N LEU A 185 11.59 -14.71 -12.79
CA LEU A 185 11.75 -14.07 -14.10
C LEU A 185 12.95 -14.60 -14.90
N GLY A 186 13.71 -15.57 -14.36
CA GLY A 186 14.89 -16.15 -15.00
C GLY A 186 14.59 -17.42 -15.79
N SER A 187 14.58 -18.57 -15.12
CA SER A 187 14.35 -19.89 -15.75
C SER A 187 13.72 -20.88 -14.79
N VAL A 188 13.25 -22.02 -15.32
CA VAL A 188 12.73 -23.14 -14.53
C VAL A 188 13.29 -24.45 -15.06
N GLU A 189 13.66 -25.34 -14.15
CA GLU A 189 14.03 -26.71 -14.44
C GLU A 189 13.12 -27.65 -13.63
N ILE A 190 12.41 -28.56 -14.30
CA ILE A 190 11.64 -29.60 -13.60
C ILE A 190 12.60 -30.72 -13.23
N THR A 191 12.82 -30.94 -11.93
CA THR A 191 13.74 -31.99 -11.44
C THR A 191 13.02 -33.31 -11.24
N GLN A 192 11.76 -33.27 -10.79
CA GLN A 192 10.94 -34.46 -10.58
C GLN A 192 9.46 -34.15 -10.82
N SER A 193 8.73 -35.10 -11.39
CA SER A 193 7.29 -35.03 -11.58
C SER A 193 6.69 -36.40 -11.29
N SER A 194 5.77 -36.48 -10.33
CA SER A 194 5.19 -37.75 -9.88
C SER A 194 3.80 -37.56 -9.28
N GLU A 195 2.96 -38.59 -9.35
CA GLU A 195 1.67 -38.63 -8.66
C GLU A 195 1.87 -38.60 -7.14
N SER A 196 1.05 -37.81 -6.44
CA SER A 196 1.16 -37.63 -4.98
C SER A 196 0.11 -38.47 -4.27
N GLY A 197 0.49 -39.64 -3.76
CA GLY A 197 -0.39 -40.48 -2.93
C GLY A 197 -1.66 -41.02 -3.62
N GLY A 198 -1.82 -40.80 -4.92
CA GLY A 198 -2.96 -41.22 -5.75
C GLY A 198 -3.71 -40.04 -6.39
N SER A 199 -4.40 -40.32 -7.50
CA SER A 199 -5.27 -39.37 -8.20
C SER A 199 -6.29 -38.78 -7.21
N PRO A 200 -6.49 -37.45 -7.17
CA PRO A 200 -6.27 -36.50 -8.26
C PRO A 200 -5.05 -35.57 -8.12
N PHE A 201 -4.06 -35.89 -7.29
CA PHE A 201 -2.94 -34.99 -6.97
C PHE A 201 -1.62 -35.35 -7.65
N TRP A 202 -0.82 -34.34 -8.00
CA TRP A 202 0.46 -34.48 -8.67
C TRP A 202 1.51 -33.52 -8.14
N ASP A 203 2.66 -34.05 -7.73
CA ASP A 203 3.79 -33.27 -7.22
C ASP A 203 4.78 -32.95 -8.35
N VAL A 204 5.20 -31.69 -8.42
CA VAL A 204 6.27 -31.23 -9.31
C VAL A 204 7.34 -30.55 -8.48
N LYS A 205 8.52 -31.16 -8.43
CA LYS A 205 9.71 -30.54 -7.86
C LYS A 205 10.48 -29.84 -8.97
N LEU A 206 10.92 -28.63 -8.67
CA LEU A 206 11.57 -27.77 -9.64
C LEU A 206 12.62 -26.88 -9.00
N ILE A 207 13.51 -26.36 -9.83
CA ILE A 207 14.47 -25.32 -9.50
C ILE A 207 14.01 -24.06 -10.23
N LEU A 208 13.74 -23.01 -9.47
CA LEU A 208 13.43 -21.67 -9.98
C LEU A 208 14.70 -20.84 -9.97
N THR A 209 15.08 -20.27 -11.12
CA THR A 209 16.16 -19.29 -11.21
C THR A 209 15.57 -17.89 -11.32
N GLN A 210 15.90 -17.03 -10.37
CA GLN A 210 15.50 -15.62 -10.35
C GLN A 210 16.31 -14.79 -11.38
N ALA A 211 15.89 -13.55 -11.63
CA ALA A 211 16.59 -12.67 -12.58
C ALA A 211 18.03 -12.33 -12.16
N ASP A 212 18.33 -12.38 -10.85
CA ASP A 212 19.66 -12.18 -10.28
C ASP A 212 20.53 -13.46 -10.32
N GLY A 213 20.01 -14.57 -10.85
CA GLY A 213 20.67 -15.87 -10.88
C GLY A 213 20.49 -16.71 -9.61
N THR A 214 19.81 -16.19 -8.59
CA THR A 214 19.52 -16.95 -7.36
C THR A 214 18.64 -18.15 -7.68
N ARG A 215 19.05 -19.34 -7.22
CA ARG A 215 18.32 -20.59 -7.41
C ARG A 215 17.55 -20.98 -6.16
N LYS A 216 16.29 -21.40 -6.34
CA LYS A 216 15.41 -21.86 -5.26
C LYS A 216 14.72 -23.16 -5.64
N ASN A 217 14.81 -24.14 -4.76
CA ASN A 217 14.02 -25.36 -4.87
C ASN A 217 12.57 -25.06 -4.47
N ALA A 218 11.61 -25.55 -5.26
CA ALA A 218 10.21 -25.51 -4.88
C ALA A 218 9.52 -26.83 -5.23
N THR A 219 8.49 -27.15 -4.46
CA THR A 219 7.55 -28.23 -4.75
C THR A 219 6.20 -27.58 -4.98
N LEU A 220 5.62 -27.81 -6.15
CA LEU A 220 4.27 -27.39 -6.49
C LEU A 220 3.36 -28.60 -6.54
N LEU A 221 2.17 -28.47 -5.97
CA LEU A 221 1.14 -29.48 -6.00
C LEU A 221 0.10 -29.09 -7.05
N PHE A 222 -0.30 -30.04 -7.88
CA PHE A 222 -1.35 -29.87 -8.88
C PHE A 222 -2.53 -30.79 -8.58
N TYR A 223 -3.74 -30.30 -8.84
CA TYR A 223 -5.00 -31.04 -8.73
C TYR A 223 -5.62 -31.18 -10.12
N ARG A 224 -6.14 -32.38 -10.43
CA ARG A 224 -6.88 -32.62 -11.67
C ARG A 224 -8.35 -32.22 -11.51
N GLY A 225 -8.66 -30.97 -11.87
CA GLY A 225 -10.01 -30.45 -11.97
C GLY A 225 -10.76 -30.87 -13.23
N LYS A 226 -11.95 -30.28 -13.44
CA LYS A 226 -12.80 -30.55 -14.60
C LYS A 226 -12.21 -30.02 -15.91
N GLU A 227 -11.60 -28.84 -15.85
CA GLU A 227 -11.04 -28.13 -17.02
C GLU A 227 -9.58 -28.49 -17.31
N GLY A 228 -8.91 -29.20 -16.38
CA GLY A 228 -7.52 -29.59 -16.52
C GLY A 228 -6.79 -29.65 -15.18
N TRP A 229 -5.49 -29.40 -15.24
CA TRP A 229 -4.63 -29.33 -14.06
C TRP A 229 -4.58 -27.92 -13.51
N ASP A 230 -4.71 -27.83 -12.19
CA ASP A 230 -4.82 -26.60 -11.43
C ASP A 230 -3.72 -26.59 -10.37
N LEU A 231 -3.10 -25.43 -10.15
CA LEU A 231 -2.09 -25.25 -9.12
C LEU A 231 -2.77 -25.18 -7.75
N VAL A 232 -2.38 -26.05 -6.83
CA VAL A 232 -2.96 -26.10 -5.50
C VAL A 232 -2.35 -25.02 -4.61
N VAL A 233 -3.22 -24.20 -4.04
CA VAL A 233 -2.89 -23.24 -3.00
C VAL A 233 -3.17 -23.88 -1.65
N THR A 234 -2.15 -23.97 -0.80
CA THR A 234 -2.24 -24.55 0.54
C THR A 234 -2.44 -23.46 1.60
N GLU A 235 -2.89 -23.84 2.80
CA GLU A 235 -3.06 -22.92 3.93
C GLU A 235 -1.76 -22.16 4.25
N GLY A 236 -0.61 -22.83 4.18
CA GLY A 236 0.70 -22.18 4.44
C GLY A 236 1.05 -21.09 3.42
N VAL A 237 0.58 -21.18 2.17
CA VAL A 237 0.75 -20.11 1.17
C VAL A 237 -0.11 -18.89 1.54
N ILE A 238 -1.35 -19.11 1.98
CA ILE A 238 -2.23 -18.02 2.44
C ILE A 238 -1.65 -17.34 3.69
N GLU A 239 -1.14 -18.11 4.65
CA GLU A 239 -0.51 -17.57 5.86
C GLU A 239 0.74 -16.74 5.56
N LYS A 240 1.57 -17.20 4.60
CA LYS A 240 2.72 -16.43 4.10
C LYS A 240 2.27 -15.06 3.57
N TYR A 241 1.23 -15.01 2.74
CA TYR A 241 0.72 -13.77 2.19
C TYR A 241 0.06 -12.86 3.23
N ALA A 242 -0.69 -13.44 4.17
CA ALA A 242 -1.24 -12.70 5.31
C ALA A 242 -0.14 -12.05 6.15
N SER A 243 0.98 -12.75 6.34
CA SER A 243 2.14 -12.22 7.07
C SER A 243 2.84 -11.09 6.30
N ALA A 244 3.00 -11.23 4.99
CA ALA A 244 3.60 -10.21 4.13
C ALA A 244 2.80 -8.89 4.14
N LEU A 245 1.46 -8.97 4.20
CA LEU A 245 0.59 -7.79 4.28
C LEU A 245 0.61 -7.11 5.66
N ARG A 246 0.95 -7.85 6.72
CA ARG A 246 1.04 -7.33 8.09
C ARG A 246 2.40 -6.72 8.42
N ALA A 247 3.46 -7.19 7.78
CA ALA A 247 4.77 -6.60 7.96
C ALA A 247 4.70 -5.12 7.56
N PRO A 248 5.15 -4.17 8.41
CA PRO A 248 5.29 -2.80 7.98
C PRO A 248 6.18 -2.83 6.73
N MET A 249 5.80 -2.09 5.69
CA MET A 249 6.70 -1.79 4.57
C MET A 249 7.86 -0.92 5.08
N SER A 250 8.68 -1.48 5.96
CA SER A 250 10.03 -1.02 6.26
C SER A 250 10.83 -1.42 5.02
N GLY A 251 11.07 -0.55 4.06
CA GLY A 251 11.46 0.83 4.23
C GLY A 251 12.75 0.93 3.42
N GLY A 252 12.62 1.43 2.19
CA GLY A 252 13.71 2.09 1.48
C GLY A 252 14.10 3.38 2.20
N ALA A 253 14.45 3.25 3.49
CA ALA A 253 15.12 4.28 4.25
C ALA A 253 16.59 4.25 3.81
N GLU A 254 16.83 5.06 2.79
CA GLU A 254 18.10 5.62 2.40
C GLU A 254 18.97 5.85 3.65
N LYS A 255 20.10 5.15 3.70
CA LYS A 255 21.12 5.31 4.73
C LYS A 255 21.83 6.65 4.44
N PRO A 256 22.04 7.52 5.44
CA PRO A 256 22.78 8.77 5.25
C PRO A 256 24.24 8.51 4.85
#